data_AF-A0A352C9L6-F1
#
_entry.id   AF-A0A352C9L6-F1
#
_cell.length_a   1.000
_cell.length_b   1.000
_cell.length_c   1.000
_cell.angle_alpha   90.00
_cell.angle_beta   90.00
_cell.angle_gamma   90.00
#
_symmetry.space_group_name_H-M   'P 1'
#
loop_
_entity.id
_entity.type
_entity.pdbx_description
1 polymer ?
#
loop_
_entity_poly.entity_id
_entity_poly.type
_entity_poly.pdbx_seq_one_letter_code
_entity_poly.pdbx_strand_id
1 'polypeptide(L)'
;MSDSRDKHPMGKAKTADLLSFTAPDSAPGSYSAQDIEVLEGLEPVRRRPGMYIGGTDARAMHHLFAEVLDNAMDEAVAGHAKSIDVLLRDDGAVTVIDDGRGIPV
;
A
#
# COMPACT_ATOMS: atom_id res chain seq x y z
N MET A 1 -23.45 -77.25 16.43
CA MET A 1 -22.45 -76.35 17.06
C MET A 1 -21.70 -75.66 15.94
N SER A 2 -22.31 -74.61 15.40
CA SER A 2 -21.75 -73.76 14.34
C SER A 2 -21.05 -72.59 14.99
N ASP A 3 -19.72 -72.50 14.86
CA ASP A 3 -18.97 -71.31 15.22
C ASP A 3 -18.31 -70.76 13.95
N SER A 4 -19.01 -69.83 13.31
CA SER A 4 -18.52 -68.98 12.23
C SER A 4 -17.96 -67.71 12.86
N ARG A 5 -16.65 -67.63 13.03
CA ARG A 5 -15.99 -66.37 13.40
C ARG A 5 -15.97 -65.43 12.20
N ASP A 6 -16.79 -64.39 12.33
CA ASP A 6 -17.00 -63.30 11.39
C ASP A 6 -15.73 -62.51 11.07
N LYS A 7 -15.67 -62.10 9.80
CA LYS A 7 -14.62 -61.25 9.23
C LYS A 7 -14.73 -59.83 9.81
N HIS A 8 -13.61 -59.26 10.22
CA HIS A 8 -13.48 -57.83 10.50
C HIS A 8 -13.62 -57.02 9.20
N PRO A 9 -14.57 -56.07 9.05
CA PRO A 9 -14.44 -55.02 8.06
C PRO A 9 -13.68 -53.84 8.70
N MET A 10 -12.53 -53.48 8.12
CA MET A 10 -11.93 -52.16 8.36
C MET A 10 -12.92 -51.10 7.88
N GLY A 11 -13.52 -50.38 8.83
CA GLY A 11 -14.34 -49.21 8.54
C GLY A 11 -13.49 -48.15 7.84
N LYS A 12 -13.92 -47.75 6.64
CA LYS A 12 -13.34 -46.64 5.89
C LYS A 12 -13.41 -45.37 6.74
N ALA A 13 -12.26 -44.81 7.11
CA ALA A 13 -12.20 -43.48 7.71
C ALA A 13 -12.83 -42.48 6.73
N LYS A 14 -13.93 -41.84 7.14
CA LYS A 14 -14.57 -40.76 6.37
C LYS A 14 -13.61 -39.56 6.39
N THR A 15 -12.99 -39.30 5.25
CA THR A 15 -12.09 -38.18 4.96
C THR A 15 -12.75 -36.79 5.00
N ALA A 16 -14.00 -36.67 5.45
CA ALA A 16 -14.78 -35.44 5.39
C ALA A 16 -14.64 -34.53 6.62
N ASP A 17 -13.96 -34.97 7.69
CA ASP A 17 -13.91 -34.25 8.97
C ASP A 17 -12.61 -33.47 9.21
N LEU A 18 -11.65 -33.53 8.28
CA LEU A 18 -10.35 -32.86 8.40
C LEU A 18 -10.34 -31.42 7.88
N LEU A 19 -11.45 -30.96 7.29
CA LEU A 19 -11.61 -29.60 6.73
C LEU A 19 -12.71 -28.80 7.47
N SER A 20 -13.10 -29.24 8.66
CA SER A 20 -13.99 -28.48 9.53
C SER A 20 -13.21 -27.33 10.20
N PHE A 21 -13.08 -26.20 9.51
CA PHE A 21 -12.68 -24.95 10.16
C PHE A 21 -13.91 -24.33 10.83
N THR A 22 -14.15 -24.68 12.09
CA THR A 22 -15.09 -23.94 12.93
C THR A 22 -14.47 -22.58 13.22
N ALA A 23 -15.06 -21.51 12.67
CA ALA A 23 -14.65 -20.15 13.01
C ALA A 23 -14.83 -19.95 14.53
N PRO A 24 -13.85 -19.37 15.25
CA PRO A 24 -13.98 -19.13 16.67
C PRO A 24 -15.13 -18.15 16.95
N ASP A 25 -15.92 -18.44 17.98
CA ASP A 25 -16.99 -17.58 18.48
C ASP A 25 -16.44 -16.16 18.76
N SER A 26 -17.10 -15.16 18.17
CA SER A 26 -16.74 -13.74 18.26
C SER A 26 -17.02 -13.18 19.66
N ALA A 27 -16.09 -13.41 20.59
CA ALA A 27 -16.07 -12.67 21.86
C ALA A 27 -15.88 -11.16 21.60
N PRO A 28 -16.42 -10.25 22.45
CA PRO A 28 -16.19 -8.82 22.29
C PRO A 28 -14.68 -8.53 22.35
N GLY A 29 -14.11 -8.12 21.19
CA GLY A 29 -12.66 -8.06 20.96
C GLY A 29 -12.13 -9.01 19.87
N SER A 30 -13.00 -9.72 19.14
CA SER A 30 -12.58 -10.62 18.06
C SER A 30 -12.13 -9.84 16.82
N TYR A 31 -10.85 -9.98 16.46
CA TYR A 31 -10.31 -9.51 15.18
C TYR A 31 -10.87 -10.36 14.04
N SER A 32 -11.41 -9.69 13.03
CA SER A 32 -12.13 -10.26 11.89
C SER A 32 -11.67 -9.64 10.57
N ALA A 33 -12.17 -10.15 9.44
CA ALA A 33 -11.90 -9.56 8.14
C ALA A 33 -12.36 -8.10 8.01
N GLN A 34 -13.36 -7.67 8.80
CA GLN A 34 -13.86 -6.29 8.80
C GLN A 34 -12.88 -5.31 9.44
N ASP A 35 -11.91 -5.80 10.23
CA ASP A 35 -10.87 -4.99 10.87
C ASP A 35 -9.65 -4.77 9.96
N ILE A 36 -9.68 -5.29 8.72
CA ILE A 36 -8.67 -5.05 7.70
C ILE A 36 -9.13 -3.90 6.81
N GLU A 37 -8.39 -2.80 6.84
CA GLU A 37 -8.58 -1.66 5.95
C GLU A 37 -7.59 -1.73 4.78
N VAL A 38 -8.12 -1.65 3.56
CA VAL A 38 -7.32 -1.43 2.35
C VAL A 38 -7.46 0.04 1.98
N LEU A 39 -6.33 0.74 1.92
CA LEU A 39 -6.27 2.15 1.56
C LEU A 39 -6.01 2.29 0.06
N GLU A 40 -6.81 3.11 -0.63
CA GLU A 40 -6.75 3.24 -2.09
C GLU A 40 -6.12 4.56 -2.55
N GLY A 41 -5.62 4.59 -3.78
CA GLY A 41 -5.01 5.78 -4.39
C GLY A 41 -3.90 6.38 -3.52
N LEU A 42 -4.09 7.63 -3.08
CA LEU A 42 -3.13 8.36 -2.25
C LEU A 42 -3.43 8.32 -0.74
N GLU A 43 -4.44 7.57 -0.31
CA GLU A 43 -4.76 7.41 1.11
C GLU A 43 -3.60 6.81 1.93
N PRO A 44 -2.85 5.80 1.45
CA PRO A 44 -1.68 5.29 2.18
C PRO A 44 -0.63 6.38 2.42
N VAL A 45 -0.42 7.24 1.43
CA VAL A 45 0.55 8.35 1.47
C VAL A 45 0.15 9.38 2.52
N ARG A 46 -1.12 9.78 2.52
CA ARG A 46 -1.66 10.75 3.49
C ARG A 46 -1.70 10.19 4.91
N ARG A 47 -1.99 8.89 5.06
CA ARG A 47 -2.07 8.24 6.37
C ARG A 47 -0.69 8.04 7.00
N ARG A 48 0.34 7.76 6.18
CA ARG A 48 1.70 7.48 6.64
C ARG A 48 2.75 8.29 5.87
N PRO A 49 2.73 9.63 5.95
CA PRO A 49 3.61 10.49 5.14
C PRO A 49 5.09 10.25 5.44
N GLY A 50 5.45 9.83 6.66
CA GLY A 50 6.82 9.49 7.03
C GLY A 50 7.48 8.43 6.15
N MET A 51 6.69 7.50 5.59
CA MET A 51 7.20 6.47 4.69
C MET A 51 7.54 6.99 3.29
N TYR A 52 6.95 8.12 2.89
CA TYR A 52 7.06 8.66 1.53
C TYR A 52 7.92 9.91 1.47
N ILE A 53 7.75 10.83 2.42
CA ILE A 53 8.42 12.15 2.42
C ILE A 53 9.27 12.39 3.68
N GLY A 54 9.54 11.34 4.45
CA GLY A 54 10.41 11.38 5.63
C GLY A 54 9.81 12.06 6.86
N GLY A 55 8.60 12.61 6.80
CA GLY A 55 7.91 13.18 7.96
C GLY A 55 6.81 14.18 7.59
N THR A 56 6.55 15.12 8.49
CA THR A 56 5.62 16.25 8.29
C THR A 56 6.20 17.56 8.83
N ASP A 57 7.51 17.60 9.06
CA ASP A 57 8.23 18.78 9.53
C ASP A 57 8.70 19.65 8.37
N ALA A 58 9.46 20.71 8.68
CA ALA A 58 10.01 21.60 7.67
C ALA A 58 10.92 20.89 6.67
N ARG A 59 11.64 19.83 7.06
CA ARG A 59 12.50 19.07 6.13
C ARG A 59 11.65 18.30 5.12
N ALA A 60 10.59 17.64 5.59
CA ALA A 60 9.64 16.96 4.72
C ALA A 60 8.96 17.94 3.74
N MET A 61 8.66 19.17 4.16
CA MET A 61 8.14 20.21 3.26
C MET A 61 9.13 20.60 2.17
N HIS A 62 10.43 20.75 2.49
CA HIS A 62 11.45 21.03 1.47
C HIS A 62 11.66 19.82 0.56
N HIS A 63 11.48 18.60 1.07
CA HIS A 63 11.57 17.39 0.26
C HIS A 63 10.45 17.33 -0.79
N LEU A 64 9.21 17.71 -0.45
CA LEU A 64 8.14 17.85 -1.44
C LEU A 64 8.49 18.80 -2.58
N PHE A 65 9.15 19.92 -2.26
CA PHE A 65 9.66 20.85 -3.27
C PHE A 65 10.77 20.22 -4.12
N ALA A 66 11.73 19.53 -3.48
CA ALA A 66 12.82 18.86 -4.16
C ALA A 66 12.31 17.83 -5.18
N GLU A 67 11.31 17.02 -4.83
CA GLU A 67 10.73 16.03 -5.76
C GLU A 67 10.13 16.66 -7.04
N VAL A 68 9.55 17.86 -6.94
CA VAL A 68 9.06 18.58 -8.13
C VAL A 68 10.22 19.16 -8.93
N LEU A 69 11.20 19.75 -8.24
CA LEU A 69 12.40 20.31 -8.87
C LEU A 69 13.22 19.23 -9.58
N ASP A 70 13.32 18.03 -9.02
CA ASP A 70 14.09 16.92 -9.57
C ASP A 70 13.52 16.47 -10.93
N ASN A 71 12.19 16.42 -11.07
CA ASN A 71 11.55 16.15 -12.37
C ASN A 71 11.90 17.22 -13.43
N ALA A 72 11.94 18.50 -13.04
CA ALA A 72 12.35 19.58 -13.93
C ALA A 72 13.86 19.49 -14.27
N MET A 73 14.69 19.13 -13.30
CA MET A 73 16.12 18.89 -13.50
C MET A 73 16.38 17.71 -14.43
N ASP A 74 15.57 16.65 -14.41
CA ASP A 74 15.68 15.53 -15.33
C ASP A 74 15.49 15.97 -16.79
N GLU A 75 14.52 16.87 -17.07
CA GLU A 75 14.35 17.46 -18.40
C GLU A 75 15.57 18.30 -18.82
N ALA A 76 16.16 19.04 -17.90
CA ALA A 76 17.37 19.83 -18.16
C ALA A 76 18.58 18.94 -18.45
N VAL A 77 18.79 17.88 -17.66
CA VAL A 77 19.88 16.90 -17.84
C VAL A 77 19.72 16.14 -19.16
N ALA A 78 18.49 15.84 -19.57
CA ALA A 78 18.19 15.24 -20.86
C ALA A 78 18.36 16.22 -22.05
N GLY A 79 18.64 17.50 -21.79
CA GLY A 79 18.83 18.54 -22.80
C GLY A 79 17.51 19.05 -23.42
N HIS A 80 16.39 18.82 -22.74
CA HIS A 80 15.07 19.23 -23.19
C HIS A 80 14.59 20.54 -22.56
N ALA A 81 15.03 20.85 -21.34
CA ALA A 81 14.81 22.14 -20.70
C ALA A 81 16.11 22.97 -20.67
N LYS A 82 15.98 24.30 -20.69
CA LYS A 82 17.07 25.28 -20.58
C LYS A 82 16.91 26.19 -19.37
N SER A 83 15.68 26.38 -18.90
CA SER A 83 15.35 27.25 -17.79
C SER A 83 14.42 26.54 -16.82
N ILE A 84 14.69 26.72 -15.54
CA ILE A 84 13.81 26.31 -14.45
C ILE A 84 13.63 27.53 -13.55
N ASP A 85 12.39 28.00 -13.42
CA ASP A 85 12.02 29.13 -12.57
C ASP A 85 11.36 28.61 -11.28
N VAL A 86 11.78 29.14 -10.14
CA VAL A 86 11.21 28.83 -8.83
C VAL A 86 10.65 30.11 -8.20
N LEU A 87 9.38 30.08 -7.84
CA LEU A 87 8.67 31.19 -7.19
C LEU A 87 8.11 30.74 -5.85
N LEU A 88 8.56 31.40 -4.77
CA LEU A 88 7.89 31.36 -3.46
C LEU A 88 6.92 32.53 -3.37
N ARG A 89 5.64 32.23 -3.17
CA ARG A 89 4.56 33.20 -3.03
C ARG A 89 4.34 33.59 -1.57
N ASP A 90 3.75 34.75 -1.35
CA ASP A 90 3.47 35.29 0.00
C ASP A 90 2.48 34.42 0.80
N ASP A 91 1.69 33.58 0.14
CA ASP A 91 0.78 32.59 0.74
C ASP A 91 1.49 31.27 1.15
N GLY A 92 2.80 31.18 0.93
CA GLY A 92 3.62 30.01 1.23
C GLY A 92 3.59 28.93 0.14
N ALA A 93 2.89 29.15 -0.98
CA ALA A 93 2.95 28.24 -2.12
C ALA A 93 4.28 28.39 -2.88
N VAL A 94 4.85 27.26 -3.31
CA VAL A 94 6.03 27.23 -4.19
C VAL A 94 5.60 26.73 -5.56
N THR A 95 6.04 27.42 -6.62
CA THR A 95 5.82 27.03 -8.01
C THR A 95 7.16 26.75 -8.67
N VAL A 96 7.26 25.62 -9.36
CA VAL A 96 8.39 25.23 -10.20
C VAL A 96 7.88 25.21 -11.65
N ILE A 97 8.59 25.89 -12.55
CA ILE A 97 8.24 25.98 -13.97
C ILE A 97 9.48 25.59 -14.76
N ASP A 98 9.36 24.66 -15.70
CA ASP A 98 10.39 24.34 -16.68
C ASP A 98 9.87 24.54 -18.11
N ASP A 99 10.80 24.65 -19.06
CA ASP A 99 10.54 24.71 -20.51
C ASP A 99 10.82 23.37 -21.21
N GLY A 100 10.74 22.26 -20.48
CA GLY A 100 10.95 20.91 -20.98
C GLY A 100 9.80 20.39 -21.85
N ARG A 101 9.75 19.07 -22.05
CA ARG A 101 8.73 18.44 -22.93
C ARG A 101 7.32 18.49 -22.34
N GLY A 102 7.22 18.68 -21.02
CA GLY A 102 5.98 18.59 -20.26
C GLY A 102 5.55 17.16 -19.98
N ILE A 103 4.61 17.02 -19.04
CA ILE A 103 4.00 15.74 -18.68
C ILE A 103 3.06 15.29 -19.82
N PRO A 104 3.12 14.02 -20.29
CA PRO A 104 2.20 13.51 -21.30
C PRO A 104 0.72 13.63 -20.88
N VAL A 105 -0.15 14.05 -21.80
CA VAL A 105 -1.60 14.22 -21.60
C VAL A 105 -2.44 13.37 -22.55
#